data_AF-A0A6M0G9F6-F1
#
_entry.id   AF-A0A6M0G9F6-F1
#
_cell.length_a   1.000
_cell.length_b   1.000
_cell.length_c   1.000
_cell.angle_alpha   90.00
_cell.angle_beta   90.00
_cell.angle_gamma   90.00
#
_symmetry.space_group_name_H-M   'P 1'
#
loop_
_entity.id
_entity.type
_entity.pdbx_description
1 polymer ?
#
loop_
_entity_poly.entity_id
_entity_poly.type
_entity_poly.pdbx_seq_one_letter_code
_entity_poly.pdbx_strand_id
1 'polypeptide(L)' 'MKLERTQTTYKKGYKGRMIEVKPQINIWAGTKKFGIGGDGLLSEIELDWLANELSDWLGLPVIKER' A
#
# COMPACT_ATOMS: atom_id res chain seq x y z
N MET A 1 -6.27 3.28 -14.58
CA MET A 1 -5.10 2.88 -13.77
C MET A 1 -5.20 3.60 -12.43
N LYS A 2 -4.79 3.01 -11.32
CA LYS A 2 -4.95 3.59 -9.97
C LYS A 2 -3.70 3.35 -9.13
N LEU A 3 -3.29 4.34 -8.35
CA LEU A 3 -2.20 4.26 -7.39
C LEU A 3 -2.76 4.47 -5.98
N GLU A 4 -2.56 3.51 -5.10
CA GLU A 4 -3.06 3.56 -3.72
C GLU A 4 -1.94 3.35 -2.71
N ARG A 5 -2.07 3.99 -1.56
CA ARG A 5 -1.20 3.84 -0.39
C ARG A 5 -2.03 3.38 0.79
N THR A 6 -1.74 2.18 1.30
CA THR A 6 -2.48 1.60 2.45
C THR A 6 -1.75 1.86 3.76
N GLN A 7 -2.48 2.19 4.82
CA GLN A 7 -1.88 2.30 6.14
C GLN A 7 -1.70 0.94 6.82
N THR A 8 -0.88 0.90 7.86
CA THR A 8 -0.85 -0.25 8.77
C THR A 8 -2.23 -0.43 9.38
N THR A 9 -2.83 -1.61 9.19
CA THR A 9 -4.14 -1.95 9.76
C THR A 9 -4.06 -3.23 10.56
N TYR A 10 -5.12 -3.57 11.30
CA TYR A 10 -5.19 -4.81 12.07
C TYR A 10 -6.47 -5.55 11.72
N LYS A 11 -6.33 -6.83 11.36
CA LYS A 11 -7.48 -7.71 11.08
C LYS A 11 -7.62 -8.79 12.12
N LYS A 12 -8.86 -9.19 12.42
CA LYS A 12 -9.13 -10.30 13.32
C LYS A 12 -8.72 -11.62 12.65
N GLY A 13 -7.75 -12.30 13.23
CA GLY A 13 -7.28 -13.61 12.81
C GLY A 13 -8.06 -14.77 13.44
N TYR A 14 -7.63 -15.98 13.12
CA TYR A 14 -8.18 -17.20 13.72
C TYR A 14 -7.99 -17.18 15.26
N LYS A 15 -9.01 -17.61 16.00
CA LYS A 15 -9.10 -17.51 17.49
C LYS A 15 -9.15 -16.08 18.05
N GLY A 16 -9.45 -15.07 17.23
CA GLY A 16 -9.72 -13.71 17.70
C GLY A 16 -8.49 -12.87 18.02
N ARG A 17 -7.28 -13.36 17.74
CA ARG A 17 -6.04 -12.54 17.83
C ARG A 17 -6.03 -11.50 16.70
N MET A 18 -5.64 -10.27 17.01
CA MET A 18 -5.40 -9.24 15.98
C MET A 18 -4.09 -9.54 15.24
N ILE A 19 -4.13 -9.54 13.92
CA ILE A 19 -2.97 -9.72 13.04
C ILE A 19 -2.71 -8.37 12.37
N GLU A 20 -1.48 -7.89 12.51
CA GLU A 20 -1.01 -6.70 11.80
C GLU A 20 -0.98 -6.95 10.29
N VAL A 21 -1.55 -6.02 9.54
CA VAL A 21 -1.49 -5.97 8.08
C VAL A 21 -0.54 -4.84 7.73
N LYS A 22 0.62 -5.20 7.18
CA LYS A 22 1.67 -4.25 6.84
C LYS A 22 1.21 -3.29 5.72
N PRO A 23 1.69 -2.04 5.76
CA PRO A 23 1.39 -1.03 4.76
C PRO A 23 2.05 -1.39 3.42
N GLN A 24 1.46 -0.94 2.32
CA GLN A 24 2.01 -1.14 0.97
C GLN A 24 1.51 -0.06 0.00
N ILE A 25 2.09 -0.07 -1.20
CA ILE A 25 1.57 0.66 -2.37
C ILE A 25 0.91 -0.34 -3.30
N ASN A 26 -0.31 -0.05 -3.75
CA ASN A 26 -1.00 -0.83 -4.77
C ASN A 26 -1.04 -0.06 -6.09
N ILE A 27 -0.62 -0.71 -7.17
CA ILE A 27 -0.74 -0.20 -8.54
C ILE A 27 -1.75 -1.08 -9.28
N TRP A 28 -2.84 -0.49 -9.73
CA TRP A 28 -3.90 -1.16 -10.48
C TRP A 28 -3.82 -0.86 -11.97
N ALA A 29 -3.55 -1.88 -12.77
CA ALA A 29 -3.58 -1.83 -14.23
C ALA A 29 -4.74 -2.69 -14.75
N GLY A 30 -5.90 -2.06 -14.93
CA GLY A 30 -7.15 -2.78 -15.24
C GLY A 30 -7.56 -3.67 -14.06
N THR A 31 -7.63 -4.98 -14.29
CA THR A 31 -7.94 -5.99 -13.27
C THR A 31 -6.72 -6.52 -12.53
N LYS A 32 -5.51 -6.14 -12.96
CA LYS A 32 -4.26 -6.58 -12.31
C LYS A 32 -3.85 -5.61 -11.21
N LYS A 33 -3.45 -6.18 -10.07
CA LYS A 33 -2.92 -5.46 -8.91
C LYS A 33 -1.45 -5.84 -8.70
N PHE A 34 -0.59 -4.85 -8.56
CA PHE A 34 0.80 -5.02 -8.16
C PHE A 34 1.00 -4.36 -6.80
N GLY A 35 1.54 -5.11 -5.83
CA GLY A 35 1.84 -4.62 -4.49
C GLY A 35 3.33 -4.41 -4.30
N ILE A 36 3.73 -3.29 -3.69
CA ILE A 36 5.11 -2.99 -3.30
C ILE A 36 5.14 -2.70 -1.80
N GLY A 37 6.02 -3.39 -1.06
CA GLY A 37 6.00 -3.43 0.40
C GLY A 37 5.17 -4.61 0.91
N GLY A 38 4.39 -4.44 1.97
CA GLY A 38 3.49 -5.47 2.50
C GLY A 38 4.19 -6.65 3.21
N ASP A 39 5.50 -6.83 2.99
CA ASP A 39 6.39 -7.73 3.71
C ASP A 39 7.07 -7.07 4.92
N GLY A 40 6.96 -5.74 5.04
CA GLY A 40 7.56 -4.96 6.12
C GLY A 40 9.03 -4.61 5.90
N LEU A 41 9.57 -4.77 4.68
CA LEU A 41 10.94 -4.35 4.34
C LEU A 41 11.08 -2.84 4.17
N LEU A 42 9.98 -2.15 3.83
CA LEU A 42 9.93 -0.69 3.67
C LEU A 42 9.25 -0.05 4.87
N SER A 43 9.85 1.02 5.38
CA SER A 43 9.27 1.90 6.39
C SER A 43 8.13 2.75 5.82
N GLU A 44 7.30 3.33 6.69
CA GLU A 44 6.19 4.21 6.28
C GLU A 44 6.70 5.41 5.46
N ILE A 45 7.86 5.99 5.82
CA ILE A 45 8.44 7.13 5.10
C ILE A 45 8.99 6.74 3.72
N GLU A 46 9.58 5.56 3.60
CA GLU A 46 10.06 5.04 2.31
C GLU A 46 8.89 4.72 1.38
N LEU A 47 7.80 4.15 1.91
CA LEU A 47 6.59 3.91 1.15
C LEU A 47 5.91 5.23 0.74
N ASP A 48 5.90 6.24 1.60
CA ASP A 48 5.32 7.55 1.26
C ASP A 48 6.15 8.28 0.20
N TRP A 49 7.48 8.26 0.33
CA TRP A 49 8.37 8.78 -0.72
C TRP A 49 8.16 8.05 -2.04
N LEU A 50 8.18 6.71 -2.05
CA LEU A 50 8.03 5.93 -3.27
C LEU A 50 6.66 6.13 -3.92
N ALA A 51 5.59 6.28 -3.13
CA ALA A 51 4.27 6.59 -3.66
C ALA A 51 4.23 7.93 -4.40
N ASN A 52 4.95 8.96 -3.90
CA ASN A 52 5.05 10.24 -4.57
C ASN A 52 5.86 10.15 -5.88
N GLU A 53 7.01 9.48 -5.87
CA GLU A 53 7.80 9.26 -7.10
C GLU A 53 6.99 8.53 -8.18
N LEU A 54 6.26 7.47 -7.79
CA LEU A 54 5.38 6.74 -8.71
C LEU A 54 4.22 7.62 -9.20
N SER A 55 3.67 8.47 -8.36
CA SER A 55 2.64 9.44 -8.75
C SER A 55 3.14 10.36 -9.86
N ASP A 56 4.35 10.90 -9.70
CA ASP A 56 4.95 11.83 -10.65
C ASP A 56 5.29 11.13 -11.98
N TRP A 57 5.85 9.91 -11.93
CA TRP A 57 6.18 9.15 -13.13
C TRP A 57 4.95 8.68 -13.91
N LEU A 58 3.88 8.31 -13.21
CA LEU A 58 2.67 7.77 -13.81
C LEU A 58 1.62 8.84 -14.12
N GLY A 59 1.78 10.06 -13.59
CA GLY A 59 0.79 11.12 -13.66
C GLY A 59 -0.52 10.76 -12.93
N LEU A 60 -0.45 10.01 -11.84
CA LEU A 60 -1.60 9.52 -11.09
C LEU A 60 -1.58 10.00 -9.64
N PRO A 61 -2.69 10.49 -9.09
CA PRO A 61 -2.73 10.89 -7.68
C PRO A 61 -2.58 9.68 -6.76
N VAL A 62 -1.85 9.86 -5.66
CA VAL A 62 -1.77 8.86 -4.58
C VAL A 62 -3.08 8.85 -3.79
N ILE A 63 -3.82 7.75 -3.88
CA ILE A 63 -5.05 7.57 -3.08
C ILE A 63 -4.68 6.94 -1.75
N LYS A 64 -4.90 7.66 -0.65
CA LYS A 64 -4.69 7.15 0.69
C LYS A 64 -5.91 6.34 1.14
N GLU A 65 -5.74 5.03 1.24
CA GLU A 65 -6.77 4.13 1.76
C GLU A 65 -6.61 4.00 3.28
N ARG A 66 -7.68 4.35 4.01
CA ARG A 66 -7.74 4.31 5.47
C ARG A 66 -8.22 2.94 5.96
#